data_AF-A0A9X9MBQ8-F1
#
_entry.id   AF-A0A9X9MBQ8-F1
#
_cell.length_a   1.000
_cell.length_b   1.000
_cell.length_c   1.000
_cell.angle_alpha   90.00
_cell.angle_beta   90.00
_cell.angle_gamma   90.00
#
_symmetry.space_group_name_H-M   'P 1'
#
loop_
_entity.id
_entity.type
_entity.pdbx_description
1 polymer ?
#
loop_
_entity_poly.entity_id
_entity_poly.type
_entity_poly.pdbx_seq_one_letter_code
_entity_poly.pdbx_strand_id
1 'polypeptide(L)'
;FRAGFVCPTPPYQSLARDQINALTSFLDASLVYSPEPSLASRLRNLSSPLGLMAVNQEFDDHGLAYPPFDIKKPSPCEFINTTARVPCFLAGDSRASEQILLATSHTLFLREHNRLAIELKRLNPHWDGEKIYQEARKILGAFMQIITFRDYLPIVLGEEMQKWIPP
;
A
#
# COMPACT_ATOMS: atom_id res chain seq x y z
N PHE A 1 -7.59 -15.88 18.84
CA PHE A 1 -6.41 -15.00 18.65
C PHE A 1 -6.65 -13.68 19.40
N ARG A 2 -5.62 -13.05 19.98
CA ARG A 2 -5.70 -11.73 20.65
C ARG A 2 -4.80 -10.72 19.92
N ALA A 3 -5.23 -9.46 19.83
CA ALA A 3 -4.41 -8.40 19.24
C ALA A 3 -3.15 -8.09 20.06
N GLY A 4 -2.09 -7.63 19.40
CA GLY A 4 -0.90 -7.07 20.04
C GLY A 4 -1.20 -5.79 20.80
N PHE A 5 -0.36 -5.44 21.77
CA PHE A 5 -0.55 -4.28 22.66
C PHE A 5 0.79 -3.63 22.99
N VAL A 6 0.77 -2.34 23.31
CA VAL A 6 1.97 -1.56 23.63
C VAL A 6 2.51 -1.88 25.02
N CYS A 7 3.79 -1.62 25.25
CA CYS A 7 4.47 -1.75 26.55
C CYS A 7 4.31 -3.14 27.23
N PRO A 8 4.72 -4.25 26.57
CA PRO A 8 4.56 -5.59 27.13
C PRO A 8 5.57 -5.94 28.25
N THR A 9 6.56 -5.08 28.51
CA THR A 9 7.66 -5.34 29.45
C THR A 9 7.25 -5.12 30.91
N PRO A 10 7.61 -6.03 31.82
CA PRO A 10 7.42 -5.82 33.25
C PRO A 10 8.15 -4.56 33.78
N PRO A 11 7.66 -3.95 34.87
CA PRO A 11 6.41 -4.27 35.56
C PRO A 11 5.22 -3.74 34.75
N TYR A 12 4.15 -4.54 34.64
CA TYR A 12 2.82 -4.07 34.21
C TYR A 12 2.28 -3.13 35.29
N GLN A 13 2.80 -1.91 35.35
CA GLN A 13 2.28 -0.86 36.21
C GLN A 13 0.99 -0.34 35.58
N SER A 14 -0.12 -0.91 36.05
CA SER A 14 -1.53 -0.50 35.97
C SER A 14 -1.92 0.66 35.02
N LEU A 15 -1.77 0.47 33.72
CA LEU A 15 -2.61 1.14 32.72
C LEU A 15 -3.47 0.09 32.00
N ALA A 16 -4.67 0.47 31.55
CA ALA A 16 -5.49 -0.40 30.71
C ALA A 16 -4.70 -0.84 29.47
N ARG A 17 -4.98 -2.04 28.96
CA ARG A 17 -4.25 -2.60 27.80
C ARG A 17 -4.65 -1.89 26.51
N ASP A 18 -3.71 -1.18 25.88
CA ASP A 18 -3.90 -0.50 24.60
C ASP A 18 -3.34 -1.29 23.41
N GLN A 19 -4.15 -1.47 22.36
CA GLN A 19 -3.76 -2.21 21.15
C GLN A 19 -2.89 -1.37 20.22
N ILE A 20 -2.08 -2.05 19.40
CA ILE A 20 -1.19 -1.39 18.43
C ILE A 20 -1.93 -1.16 17.11
N ASN A 21 -1.89 0.08 16.58
CA ASN A 21 -2.07 0.32 15.15
C ASN A 21 -0.71 0.19 14.45
N ALA A 22 -0.57 -0.79 13.57
CA ALA A 22 0.68 -1.04 12.84
C ALA A 22 0.84 -0.17 11.59
N LEU A 23 -0.18 0.60 11.21
CA LEU A 23 -0.21 1.49 10.04
C LEU A 23 -0.11 2.95 10.46
N THR A 24 0.19 3.84 9.50
CA THR A 24 0.03 5.27 9.72
C THR A 24 -1.46 5.61 9.84
N SER A 25 -1.82 6.54 10.72
CA SER A 25 -3.21 6.98 10.90
C SER A 25 -3.69 7.93 9.79
N PHE A 26 -2.78 8.47 8.98
CA PHE A 26 -3.10 9.39 7.90
C PHE A 26 -3.56 8.63 6.65
N LEU A 27 -4.40 9.26 5.83
CA LEU A 27 -4.68 8.80 4.47
C LEU A 27 -3.52 9.19 3.55
N ASP A 28 -2.45 8.40 3.56
CA ASP A 28 -1.15 8.72 2.94
C ASP A 28 -0.64 7.66 1.96
N ALA A 29 -1.55 6.77 1.52
CA ALA A 29 -1.24 5.61 0.69
C ALA A 29 -0.24 4.62 1.32
N SER A 30 -0.15 4.53 2.65
CA SER A 30 0.66 3.51 3.34
C SER A 30 0.31 2.07 2.95
N LEU A 31 -0.91 1.79 2.46
CA LEU A 31 -1.28 0.49 1.89
C LEU A 31 -0.48 0.13 0.62
N VAL A 32 0.09 1.11 -0.07
CA VAL A 32 0.97 0.95 -1.24
C VAL A 32 2.43 1.00 -0.80
N TYR A 33 2.79 1.95 0.07
CA TYR A 33 4.20 2.29 0.35
C TYR A 33 4.76 1.72 1.65
N SER A 34 3.93 1.11 2.49
CA SER A 34 4.24 0.66 3.85
C SER A 34 4.60 1.78 4.84
N PRO A 35 4.18 1.66 6.12
CA PRO A 35 4.71 2.50 7.21
C PRO A 35 6.12 2.08 7.65
N GLU A 36 6.57 0.86 7.34
CA GLU A 36 7.84 0.31 7.81
C GLU A 36 8.97 0.63 6.81
N PRO A 37 10.07 1.30 7.21
CA PRO A 37 11.14 1.69 6.29
C PRO A 37 11.78 0.50 5.54
N SER A 38 11.88 -0.66 6.19
CA SER A 38 12.47 -1.87 5.60
C SER A 38 11.62 -2.38 4.42
N LEU A 39 10.31 -2.50 4.63
CA LEU A 39 9.35 -2.95 3.62
C LEU A 39 9.16 -1.87 2.55
N ALA A 40 9.07 -0.59 2.92
CA ALA A 40 8.99 0.52 1.99
C ALA A 40 10.17 0.54 1.00
N SER A 41 11.38 0.24 1.46
CA SER A 41 12.56 0.09 0.60
C SER A 41 12.45 -1.14 -0.31
N ARG A 42 12.05 -2.29 0.24
CA ARG A 42 11.90 -3.56 -0.50
C ARG A 42 10.84 -3.49 -1.60
N LEU A 43 9.81 -2.66 -1.43
CA LEU A 43 8.74 -2.47 -2.41
C LEU A 43 9.16 -1.60 -3.60
N ARG A 44 10.35 -0.98 -3.57
CA ARG A 44 10.85 -0.10 -4.64
C ARG A 44 11.73 -0.85 -5.62
N ASN A 45 11.70 -0.43 -6.88
CA ASN A 45 12.73 -0.80 -7.85
C ASN A 45 13.92 0.15 -7.72
N LEU A 46 14.89 -0.26 -6.90
CA LEU A 46 16.12 0.49 -6.65
C LEU A 46 17.22 0.22 -7.69
N SER A 47 16.99 -0.72 -8.62
CA SER A 47 17.94 -1.04 -9.70
C SER A 47 17.98 0.02 -10.80
N SER A 48 16.96 0.90 -10.86
CA SER A 48 16.90 1.99 -11.82
C SER A 48 16.67 3.34 -11.13
N PRO A 49 17.19 4.46 -11.66
CA PRO A 49 16.97 5.79 -11.11
C PRO A 49 15.60 6.38 -11.54
N LEU A 50 14.62 5.53 -11.84
CA LEU A 50 13.31 5.94 -12.35
C LEU A 50 12.26 6.13 -11.26
N GLY A 51 12.60 5.82 -9.99
CA GLY A 51 11.69 6.00 -8.86
C GLY A 51 10.46 5.09 -8.89
N LEU A 52 10.57 3.93 -9.55
CA LEU A 52 9.48 2.98 -9.72
C LEU A 52 9.30 2.09 -8.49
N MET A 53 8.10 1.51 -8.36
CA MET A 53 7.84 0.39 -7.48
C MET A 53 8.25 -0.93 -8.15
N ALA A 54 8.63 -1.91 -7.34
CA ALA A 54 8.91 -3.26 -7.80
C ALA A 54 7.63 -3.90 -8.39
N VAL A 55 7.81 -4.69 -9.44
CA VAL A 55 6.72 -5.40 -10.13
C VAL A 55 7.07 -6.87 -10.27
N ASN A 56 6.05 -7.70 -10.50
CA ASN A 56 6.23 -9.12 -10.77
C ASN A 56 7.13 -9.33 -12.00
N GLN A 57 8.05 -10.29 -11.91
CA GLN A 57 8.96 -10.65 -13.00
C GLN A 57 8.57 -11.96 -13.68
N GLU A 58 7.63 -12.71 -13.11
CA GLU A 58 7.18 -14.01 -13.60
C GLU A 58 5.92 -13.90 -14.45
N PHE A 59 5.01 -12.98 -14.11
CA PHE A 59 3.73 -12.79 -14.77
C PHE A 59 3.42 -11.32 -15.04
N ASP A 60 2.79 -11.08 -16.17
CA ASP A 60 2.14 -9.81 -16.52
C ASP A 60 0.69 -10.03 -16.95
N ASP A 61 -0.03 -8.92 -17.10
CA ASP A 61 -1.39 -8.87 -17.62
C ASP A 61 -1.39 -8.04 -18.91
N HIS A 62 -1.16 -8.71 -20.04
CA HIS A 62 -1.08 -8.06 -21.36
C HIS A 62 -0.01 -6.95 -21.39
N GLY A 63 1.14 -7.19 -20.75
CA GLY A 63 2.21 -6.21 -20.60
C GLY A 63 2.01 -5.19 -19.47
N LEU A 64 0.91 -5.27 -18.71
CA LEU A 64 0.68 -4.46 -17.51
C LEU A 64 1.16 -5.18 -16.26
N ALA A 65 1.73 -4.41 -15.32
CA ALA A 65 2.38 -4.95 -14.13
C ALA A 65 1.39 -5.64 -13.15
N TYR A 66 1.86 -6.70 -12.51
CA TYR A 66 1.34 -7.20 -11.23
C TYR A 66 2.26 -6.80 -10.07
N PRO A 67 1.77 -6.78 -8.82
CA PRO A 67 2.63 -6.71 -7.64
C PRO A 67 3.59 -7.91 -7.58
N PRO A 68 4.79 -7.74 -7.01
CA PRO A 68 5.70 -8.86 -6.80
C PRO A 68 5.08 -9.88 -5.83
N PHE A 69 5.52 -11.14 -5.88
CA PHE A 69 5.09 -12.14 -4.91
C PHE A 69 5.80 -11.96 -3.57
N ASP A 70 5.08 -12.25 -2.46
CA ASP A 70 5.70 -12.41 -1.16
C ASP A 70 6.34 -13.80 -1.05
N ILE A 71 7.62 -13.83 -0.71
CA ILE A 71 8.44 -15.04 -0.61
C ILE A 71 8.20 -15.81 0.69
N LYS A 72 7.39 -15.27 1.60
CA LYS A 72 7.12 -15.89 2.91
C LYS A 72 6.38 -17.23 2.74
N LYS A 73 6.91 -18.27 3.38
CA LYS A 73 6.29 -19.60 3.46
C LYS A 73 5.93 -19.95 4.91
N PRO A 74 4.83 -20.69 5.16
CA PRO A 74 3.80 -21.10 4.20
C PRO A 74 2.98 -19.90 3.71
N SER A 75 2.57 -19.93 2.43
CA SER A 75 1.70 -18.90 1.84
C SER A 75 0.24 -19.35 1.87
N PRO A 76 -0.69 -18.56 2.43
CA PRO A 76 -2.11 -18.92 2.42
C PRO A 76 -2.69 -18.96 0.99
N CYS A 77 -2.15 -18.18 0.05
CA CYS A 77 -2.59 -18.18 -1.35
C CYS A 77 -2.17 -19.45 -2.11
N GLU A 78 -1.05 -20.08 -1.73
CA GLU A 78 -0.67 -21.38 -2.25
C GLU A 78 -1.48 -22.51 -1.64
N PHE A 79 -1.87 -22.36 -0.36
CA PHE A 79 -2.61 -23.38 0.37
C PHE A 79 -3.99 -23.65 -0.24
N ILE A 80 -4.66 -22.61 -0.74
CA ILE A 80 -5.99 -22.75 -1.37
C ILE A 80 -5.95 -23.51 -2.70
N ASN A 81 -4.79 -23.57 -3.38
CA ASN A 81 -4.60 -24.36 -4.60
C ASN A 81 -3.13 -24.80 -4.74
N THR A 82 -2.83 -25.99 -4.21
CA THR A 82 -1.48 -26.56 -4.18
C THR A 82 -0.98 -27.10 -5.52
N THR A 83 -1.86 -27.14 -6.54
CA THR A 83 -1.48 -27.45 -7.93
C THR A 83 -0.98 -26.19 -8.63
N ALA A 84 -1.72 -25.08 -8.51
CA ALA A 84 -1.33 -23.81 -9.13
C ALA A 84 -0.13 -23.15 -8.44
N ARG A 85 -0.04 -23.25 -7.10
CA ARG A 85 1.08 -22.76 -6.28
C ARG A 85 1.43 -21.29 -6.50
N VAL A 86 0.43 -20.44 -6.65
CA VAL A 86 0.61 -18.98 -6.78
C VAL A 86 0.71 -18.34 -5.39
N PRO A 87 1.85 -17.69 -5.04
CA PRO A 87 2.00 -17.00 -3.76
C PRO A 87 1.11 -15.76 -3.66
N CYS A 88 0.95 -15.25 -2.45
CA CYS A 88 0.31 -13.97 -2.23
C CYS A 88 1.14 -12.81 -2.80
N PHE A 89 0.49 -11.72 -3.17
CA PHE A 89 1.14 -10.49 -3.56
C PHE A 89 1.76 -9.78 -2.36
N LEU A 90 2.95 -9.21 -2.56
CA LEU A 90 3.65 -8.32 -1.65
C LEU A 90 3.23 -6.86 -1.95
N ALA A 91 2.76 -6.16 -0.91
CA ALA A 91 2.34 -4.76 -0.98
C ALA A 91 2.69 -4.03 0.33
N GLY A 92 2.33 -2.75 0.42
CA GLY A 92 2.52 -1.94 1.64
C GLY A 92 1.67 -2.40 2.83
N ASP A 93 0.59 -3.13 2.58
CA ASP A 93 -0.29 -3.74 3.59
C ASP A 93 -0.26 -5.28 3.48
N SER A 94 -0.15 -5.97 4.62
CA SER A 94 -0.04 -7.43 4.69
C SER A 94 -1.31 -8.18 4.28
N ARG A 95 -2.45 -7.49 4.18
CA ARG A 95 -3.76 -8.05 3.85
C ARG A 95 -4.10 -7.90 2.37
N ALA A 96 -3.20 -7.38 1.54
CA ALA A 96 -3.49 -7.04 0.15
C ALA A 96 -4.02 -8.22 -0.70
N SER A 97 -3.74 -9.47 -0.31
CA SER A 97 -4.20 -10.69 -0.98
C SER A 97 -5.34 -11.43 -0.26
N GLU A 98 -6.02 -10.78 0.69
CA GLU A 98 -7.10 -11.43 1.46
C GLU A 98 -8.28 -11.84 0.56
N GLN A 99 -8.62 -11.00 -0.42
CA GLN A 99 -9.60 -11.30 -1.45
C GLN A 99 -9.22 -10.65 -2.80
N ILE A 100 -9.73 -11.21 -3.89
CA ILE A 100 -9.27 -10.91 -5.25
C ILE A 100 -9.47 -9.44 -5.69
N LEU A 101 -10.57 -8.80 -5.31
CA LEU A 101 -10.85 -7.39 -5.64
C LEU A 101 -9.98 -6.41 -4.82
N LEU A 102 -9.53 -6.81 -3.62
CA LEU A 102 -8.58 -6.03 -2.84
C LEU A 102 -7.21 -6.07 -3.54
N ALA A 103 -6.76 -7.28 -3.93
CA ALA A 103 -5.54 -7.44 -4.72
C ALA A 103 -5.61 -6.68 -6.05
N THR A 104 -6.79 -6.65 -6.69
CA THR A 104 -7.05 -5.86 -7.90
C THR A 104 -6.86 -4.37 -7.64
N SER A 105 -7.41 -3.85 -6.54
CA SER A 105 -7.26 -2.45 -6.15
C SER A 105 -5.80 -2.08 -5.86
N HIS A 106 -5.07 -2.93 -5.13
CA HIS A 106 -3.62 -2.75 -4.91
C HIS A 106 -2.83 -2.74 -6.23
N THR A 107 -3.20 -3.60 -7.18
CA THR A 107 -2.57 -3.63 -8.52
C THR A 107 -2.81 -2.33 -9.27
N LEU A 108 -4.02 -1.76 -9.22
CA LEU A 108 -4.32 -0.47 -9.85
C LEU A 108 -3.47 0.65 -9.27
N PHE A 109 -3.32 0.74 -7.94
CA PHE A 109 -2.51 1.77 -7.30
C PHE A 109 -1.01 1.63 -7.58
N LEU A 110 -0.50 0.39 -7.66
CA LEU A 110 0.87 0.12 -8.10
C LEU A 110 1.11 0.62 -9.52
N ARG A 111 0.20 0.28 -10.44
CA ARG A 111 0.27 0.72 -11.85
C ARG A 111 0.22 2.24 -11.93
N GLU A 112 -0.64 2.89 -11.16
CA GLU A 112 -0.76 4.35 -11.16
C GLU A 112 0.52 5.03 -10.64
N HIS A 113 1.14 4.51 -9.58
CA HIS A 113 2.44 5.05 -9.15
C HIS A 113 3.49 4.98 -10.27
N ASN A 114 3.63 3.83 -10.93
CA ASN A 114 4.61 3.68 -12.01
C ASN A 114 4.28 4.57 -13.21
N ARG A 115 3.00 4.76 -13.55
CA ARG A 115 2.56 5.72 -14.58
C ARG A 115 2.97 7.15 -14.21
N LEU A 116 2.70 7.58 -12.97
CA LEU A 116 3.08 8.89 -12.46
C LEU A 116 4.60 9.09 -12.49
N ALA A 117 5.37 8.10 -12.02
CA ALA A 117 6.83 8.16 -12.01
C ALA A 117 7.43 8.32 -13.41
N ILE A 118 6.92 7.57 -14.40
CA ILE A 118 7.34 7.67 -15.80
C ILE A 118 7.06 9.06 -16.38
N GLU A 119 5.84 9.58 -16.19
CA GLU A 119 5.47 10.90 -16.68
C GLU A 119 6.25 12.02 -15.97
N LEU A 120 6.47 11.92 -14.67
CA LEU A 120 7.28 12.87 -13.90
C LEU A 120 8.74 12.87 -14.36
N LYS A 121 9.33 11.70 -14.66
CA LYS A 121 10.69 11.61 -15.23
C LYS A 121 10.77 12.26 -16.60
N ARG A 122 9.75 12.07 -17.44
CA ARG A 122 9.67 12.68 -18.78
C ARG A 122 9.60 14.20 -18.71
N LEU A 123 8.78 14.74 -17.79
CA LEU A 123 8.65 16.18 -17.58
C LEU A 123 9.88 16.79 -16.88
N ASN A 124 10.53 16.03 -16.00
CA ASN A 124 11.68 16.47 -15.21
C ASN A 124 12.87 15.51 -15.38
N PRO A 125 13.57 15.52 -16.54
CA PRO A 125 14.68 14.58 -16.77
C PRO A 125 15.82 14.71 -15.75
N HIS A 126 15.96 15.87 -15.11
CA HIS A 126 16.96 16.19 -14.10
C HIS A 126 16.66 15.61 -12.71
N TRP A 127 15.44 15.11 -12.45
CA TRP A 127 15.12 14.49 -11.16
C TRP A 127 15.77 13.10 -11.05
N ASP A 128 16.27 12.80 -9.84
CA ASP A 128 16.73 11.48 -9.46
C ASP A 128 15.56 10.56 -9.07
N GLY A 129 15.87 9.28 -8.84
CA GLY A 129 14.87 8.28 -8.52
C GLY A 129 14.16 8.51 -7.17
N GLU A 130 14.83 9.15 -6.20
CA GLU A 130 14.21 9.46 -4.91
C GLU A 130 13.17 10.55 -5.06
N LYS A 131 13.50 11.65 -5.75
CA LYS A 131 12.56 12.74 -6.01
C LYS A 131 11.35 12.26 -6.79
N ILE A 132 11.54 11.42 -7.81
CA ILE A 132 10.44 10.86 -8.61
C ILE A 132 9.53 9.98 -7.75
N TYR A 133 10.10 9.08 -6.95
CA TYR A 133 9.35 8.22 -6.05
C TYR A 133 8.50 9.04 -5.07
N GLN A 134 9.09 10.06 -4.43
CA GLN A 134 8.39 10.87 -3.43
C GLN A 134 7.29 11.74 -4.04
N GLU A 135 7.50 12.33 -5.22
CA GLU A 135 6.48 13.14 -5.89
C GLU A 135 5.33 12.27 -6.42
N ALA A 136 5.62 11.11 -7.00
CA ALA A 136 4.59 10.15 -7.39
C ALA A 136 3.79 9.65 -6.17
N ARG A 137 4.47 9.33 -5.06
CA ARG A 137 3.84 8.96 -3.78
C ARG A 137 2.92 10.06 -3.26
N LYS A 138 3.37 11.32 -3.29
CA LYS A 138 2.59 12.47 -2.83
C LYS A 138 1.31 12.64 -3.64
N ILE A 139 1.40 12.53 -4.97
CA ILE A 139 0.23 12.63 -5.85
C ILE A 139 -0.75 11.48 -5.58
N LEU A 140 -0.26 10.24 -5.42
CA LEU A 140 -1.14 9.11 -5.13
C LEU A 140 -1.83 9.23 -3.76
N GLY A 141 -1.13 9.74 -2.74
CA GLY A 141 -1.72 10.06 -1.45
C GLY A 141 -2.84 11.10 -1.58
N ALA A 142 -2.59 12.19 -2.31
CA ALA A 142 -3.60 13.22 -2.58
C ALA A 142 -4.81 12.67 -3.36
N PHE A 143 -4.57 11.80 -4.35
CA PHE A 143 -5.62 11.12 -5.10
C PHE A 143 -6.55 10.30 -4.18
N MET A 144 -5.97 9.51 -3.27
CA MET A 144 -6.75 8.74 -2.29
C MET A 144 -7.53 9.64 -1.32
N GLN A 145 -6.94 10.75 -0.87
CA GLN A 145 -7.62 11.73 -0.02
C GLN A 145 -8.82 12.36 -0.76
N ILE A 146 -8.62 12.82 -2.00
CA ILE A 146 -9.68 13.45 -2.80
C ILE A 146 -10.84 12.49 -3.00
N ILE A 147 -10.60 11.26 -3.48
CA ILE A 147 -11.68 10.29 -3.69
C ILE A 147 -12.39 9.96 -2.38
N THR A 148 -11.64 9.75 -1.30
CA THR A 148 -12.23 9.43 0.01
C THR A 148 -13.15 10.55 0.49
N PHE A 149 -12.68 11.80 0.52
CA PHE A 149 -13.44 12.91 1.09
C PHE A 149 -14.50 13.48 0.15
N ARG A 150 -14.25 13.50 -1.16
CA ARG A 150 -15.17 14.08 -2.15
C ARG A 150 -16.24 13.09 -2.61
N ASP A 151 -15.86 11.84 -2.86
CA ASP A 151 -16.73 10.89 -3.57
C ASP A 151 -17.29 9.81 -2.65
N TYR A 152 -16.52 9.35 -1.65
CA TYR A 152 -16.90 8.24 -0.79
C TYR A 152 -17.62 8.68 0.51
N LEU A 153 -17.01 9.56 1.31
CA LEU A 153 -17.58 9.96 2.60
C LEU A 153 -18.97 10.61 2.49
N PRO A 154 -19.27 11.47 1.50
CA PRO A 154 -20.60 12.08 1.38
C PRO A 154 -21.72 11.05 1.15
N ILE A 155 -21.46 9.98 0.39
CA ILE A 155 -22.47 8.94 0.15
C ILE A 155 -22.58 7.94 1.31
N VAL A 156 -21.56 7.84 2.17
CA VAL A 156 -21.59 7.02 3.39
C VAL A 156 -22.28 7.74 4.53
N LEU A 157 -21.96 9.02 4.75
CA LEU A 157 -22.48 9.82 5.85
C LEU A 157 -23.82 10.51 5.50
N GLY A 158 -24.12 10.68 4.22
CA GLY A 158 -25.35 11.33 3.77
C GLY A 158 -25.49 12.74 4.32
N GLU A 159 -26.69 13.04 4.84
CA GLU A 159 -27.01 14.35 5.43
C GLU A 159 -26.15 14.69 6.66
N GLU A 160 -25.56 13.69 7.34
CA GLU A 160 -24.69 13.91 8.50
C GLU A 160 -23.29 14.40 8.12
N MET A 161 -22.90 14.39 6.83
CA MET A 161 -21.57 14.79 6.37
C MET A 161 -21.18 16.19 6.89
N GLN A 162 -22.01 17.20 6.65
CA GLN A 162 -21.71 18.59 7.01
C GLN A 162 -21.63 18.82 8.52
N LYS A 163 -22.30 17.98 9.30
CA LYS A 163 -22.29 18.05 10.77
C LYS A 163 -20.97 17.55 11.35
N TRP A 164 -20.40 16.49 10.79
CA TRP A 164 -19.16 15.88 11.30
C TRP A 164 -17.89 16.37 10.60
N ILE A 165 -18.00 16.71 9.31
CA ILE A 165 -16.90 17.16 8.46
C ILE A 165 -17.35 18.46 7.78
N PRO A 166 -17.18 19.62 8.43
CA PRO A 166 -17.48 20.90 7.81
C PRO A 166 -16.52 21.19 6.63
N PRO A 167 -16.89 22.12 5.72
CA PRO A 167 -16.07 22.50 4.58
C PRO A 167 -14.72 23.12 4.96
#